data_AF-A0A3A4TS26-F1
#
_entry.id   AF-A0A3A4TS26-F1
#
_cell.length_a   1.000
_cell.length_b   1.000
_cell.length_c   1.000
_cell.angle_alpha   90.00
_cell.angle_beta   90.00
_cell.angle_gamma   90.00
#
_symmetry.space_group_name_H-M   'P 1'
#
loop_
_entity.id
_entity.type
_entity.pdbx_description
1 polymer ?
#
loop_
_entity_poly.entity_id
_entity_poly.type
_entity_poly.pdbx_seq_one_letter_code
_entity_poly.pdbx_strand_id
1 'polypeptide(L)'
;MSESRREHPDPPPAGPDEVETRVAAGRIIAVLRRVPPERLDLVVDALGEAGVPLAEVTWDSDDAPRLLERAVVRSDGAIVWGAGTVTSSEQVRAAARAGAAFIVSPSLVSEVVRATREAGLYSIPGAFSPSEVLGARLAGGDLIKVFPAVTLGPSYF
;
A
#
# COMPACT_ATOMS: atom_id res chain seq x y z
N MET A 1 16.67 12.82 -38.04
CA MET A 1 15.54 12.13 -37.40
C MET A 1 15.91 11.86 -35.95
N SER A 2 15.42 12.69 -35.04
CA SER A 2 15.46 12.46 -33.59
C SER A 2 14.01 12.65 -33.15
N GLU A 3 13.31 11.53 -32.95
CA GLU A 3 11.98 11.58 -32.36
C GLU A 3 12.14 11.87 -30.87
N SER A 4 11.85 13.11 -30.53
CA SER A 4 11.54 13.58 -29.18
C SER A 4 10.58 12.59 -28.51
N ARG A 5 11.08 11.81 -27.55
CA ARG A 5 10.24 11.08 -26.59
C ARG A 5 9.28 12.10 -25.98
N ARG A 6 7.99 12.00 -26.32
CA ARG A 6 6.96 12.74 -25.61
C ARG A 6 6.95 12.18 -24.19
N GLU A 7 7.25 13.02 -23.20
CA GLU A 7 6.91 12.73 -21.81
C GLU A 7 5.39 12.50 -21.77
N HIS A 8 4.99 11.24 -21.63
CA HIS A 8 3.63 10.91 -21.24
C HIS A 8 3.62 11.10 -19.72
N PRO A 9 2.76 11.97 -19.17
CA PRO A 9 2.61 12.00 -17.73
C PRO A 9 2.19 10.60 -17.29
N ASP A 10 2.88 10.03 -16.30
CA ASP A 10 2.50 8.75 -15.72
C ASP A 10 1.01 8.81 -15.35
N PRO A 11 0.23 7.75 -15.65
CA PRO A 11 -1.16 7.72 -15.24
C PRO A 11 -1.24 7.97 -13.72
N PRO A 12 -2.26 8.71 -13.24
CA PRO A 12 -2.43 8.91 -11.81
C PRO A 12 -2.49 7.55 -11.11
N PRO A 13 -1.96 7.43 -9.88
CA PRO A 13 -2.00 6.17 -9.14
C PRO A 13 -3.45 5.67 -9.05
N ALA A 14 -3.61 4.34 -9.02
CA ALA A 14 -4.91 3.68 -8.92
C ALA A 14 -5.75 4.33 -7.79
N GLY A 15 -6.97 4.74 -8.13
CA GLY A 15 -7.87 5.35 -7.16
C GLY A 15 -8.43 4.33 -6.15
N PRO A 16 -9.09 4.80 -5.06
CA PRO A 16 -9.66 3.93 -4.03
C PRO A 16 -10.60 2.84 -4.58
N ASP A 17 -11.42 3.15 -5.58
CA ASP A 17 -12.34 2.19 -6.21
C ASP A 17 -11.62 1.06 -6.95
N GLU A 18 -10.47 1.36 -7.58
CA GLU A 18 -9.65 0.34 -8.23
C GLU A 18 -8.98 -0.55 -7.18
N VAL A 19 -8.45 0.03 -6.09
CA VAL A 19 -7.88 -0.74 -4.97
C VAL A 19 -8.92 -1.71 -4.41
N GLU A 20 -10.14 -1.23 -4.13
CA GLU A 20 -11.23 -2.06 -3.62
C GLU A 20 -11.57 -3.21 -4.58
N THR A 21 -11.70 -2.91 -5.87
CA THR A 21 -11.96 -3.91 -6.91
C THR A 21 -10.88 -4.97 -6.99
N ARG A 22 -9.60 -4.57 -6.97
CA ARG A 22 -8.45 -5.46 -7.04
C ARG A 22 -8.33 -6.33 -5.80
N VAL A 23 -8.56 -5.77 -4.61
CA VAL A 23 -8.54 -6.53 -3.35
C VAL A 23 -9.67 -7.56 -3.34
N ALA A 24 -10.89 -7.18 -3.75
CA ALA A 24 -12.02 -8.10 -3.78
C ALA A 24 -11.82 -9.26 -4.77
N ALA A 25 -11.24 -8.98 -5.94
CA ALA A 25 -10.97 -9.99 -6.97
C ALA A 25 -9.78 -10.90 -6.61
N GLY A 26 -8.65 -10.30 -6.18
CA GLY A 26 -7.39 -11.00 -5.93
C GLY A 26 -7.26 -11.63 -4.54
N ARG A 27 -7.95 -11.07 -3.54
CA ARG A 27 -7.96 -11.51 -2.14
C ARG A 27 -6.59 -11.59 -1.45
N ILE A 28 -5.56 -11.00 -2.04
CA ILE A 28 -4.19 -10.99 -1.50
C ILE A 28 -3.54 -9.61 -1.70
N ILE A 29 -2.80 -9.18 -0.69
CA ILE A 29 -1.87 -8.05 -0.75
C ILE A 29 -0.50 -8.59 -0.31
N ALA A 30 0.51 -8.51 -1.17
CA ALA A 30 1.87 -8.93 -0.82
C ALA A 30 2.56 -7.87 0.05
N VAL A 31 3.28 -8.30 1.09
CA VAL A 31 3.99 -7.39 2.00
C VAL A 31 5.49 -7.52 1.78
N LEU A 32 6.11 -6.49 1.19
CA LEU A 32 7.56 -6.45 0.97
C LEU A 32 8.22 -5.82 2.19
N ARG A 33 8.62 -6.67 3.13
CA ARG A 33 9.29 -6.26 4.36
C ARG A 33 10.81 -6.36 4.25
N ARG A 34 11.51 -5.24 4.46
CA ARG A 34 12.99 -5.16 4.46
C ARG A 34 13.64 -5.87 3.26
N VAL A 35 13.05 -5.72 2.07
CA VAL A 35 13.62 -6.26 0.84
C VAL A 35 14.91 -5.49 0.52
N PRO A 36 16.07 -6.17 0.36
CA PRO A 36 17.30 -5.49 -0.03
C PRO A 36 17.10 -4.74 -1.36
N PRO A 37 17.53 -3.47 -1.49
CA PRO A 37 17.29 -2.67 -2.69
C PRO A 37 17.77 -3.33 -3.99
N GLU A 38 18.86 -4.09 -3.95
CA GLU A 38 19.41 -4.82 -5.09
C GLU A 38 18.55 -6.00 -5.55
N ARG A 39 17.61 -6.47 -4.72
CA ARG A 39 16.67 -7.56 -5.04
C ARG A 39 15.27 -7.08 -5.41
N LEU A 40 14.99 -5.79 -5.26
CA LEU A 40 13.62 -5.27 -5.41
C LEU A 40 13.04 -5.59 -6.79
N ASP A 41 13.77 -5.33 -7.87
CA ASP A 41 13.26 -5.55 -9.24
C ASP A 41 12.91 -7.02 -9.47
N LEU A 42 13.77 -7.95 -9.01
CA LEU A 42 13.51 -9.38 -9.12
C LEU A 42 12.22 -9.79 -8.37
N VAL A 43 11.96 -9.18 -7.22
CA VAL A 43 10.73 -9.44 -6.45
C VAL A 43 9.51 -8.86 -7.17
N VAL A 44 9.61 -7.63 -7.69
CA VAL A 44 8.52 -6.99 -8.45
C VAL A 44 8.16 -7.82 -9.68
N ASP A 45 9.16 -8.26 -10.44
CA ASP A 45 8.96 -9.09 -11.63
C ASP A 45 8.27 -10.41 -11.27
N ALA A 46 8.75 -11.11 -10.24
CA ALA A 46 8.15 -12.37 -9.80
C ALA A 46 6.69 -12.20 -9.33
N LEU A 47 6.36 -11.09 -8.65
CA LEU A 47 4.99 -10.79 -8.25
C LEU A 47 4.08 -10.53 -9.46
N GLY A 48 4.59 -9.80 -10.46
CA GLY A 48 3.88 -9.54 -11.71
C GLY A 48 3.62 -10.81 -12.50
N GLU A 49 4.64 -11.67 -12.67
CA GLU A 49 4.52 -12.98 -13.33
C GLU A 49 3.53 -13.91 -12.62
N ALA A 50 3.48 -13.84 -11.28
CA ALA A 50 2.52 -14.61 -10.47
C ALA A 50 1.10 -14.01 -10.48
N GLY A 51 0.88 -12.85 -11.10
CA GLY A 51 -0.42 -12.18 -11.16
C GLY A 51 -0.87 -11.60 -9.81
N VAL A 52 0.06 -11.25 -8.92
CA VAL A 52 -0.28 -10.62 -7.64
C VAL A 52 -0.82 -9.20 -7.89
N PRO A 53 -2.08 -8.90 -7.51
CA PRO A 53 -2.72 -7.66 -7.93
C PRO A 53 -2.33 -6.45 -7.08
N LEU A 54 -1.95 -6.67 -5.82
CA LEU A 54 -1.54 -5.59 -4.92
C LEU A 54 -0.31 -5.98 -4.10
N ALA A 55 0.54 -5.00 -3.83
CA ALA A 55 1.68 -5.15 -2.96
C ALA A 55 1.97 -3.87 -2.16
N GLU A 56 2.57 -4.00 -0.98
CA GLU A 56 3.03 -2.87 -0.17
C GLU A 56 4.55 -2.93 0.05
N VAL A 57 5.19 -1.76 0.03
CA VAL A 57 6.53 -1.59 0.60
C VAL A 57 6.36 -1.08 2.03
N THR A 58 6.95 -1.77 3.01
CA THR A 58 6.87 -1.34 4.42
C THR A 58 7.82 -0.19 4.71
N TRP A 59 7.38 0.74 5.56
CA TRP A 59 8.12 1.92 6.01
C TRP A 59 9.17 1.58 7.08
N ASP A 60 10.06 0.63 6.78
CA ASP A 60 11.10 0.17 7.73
C ASP A 60 12.35 1.06 7.75
N SER A 61 12.48 2.03 6.83
CA SER A 61 13.65 2.92 6.71
C SER A 61 13.32 4.21 5.94
N ASP A 62 14.24 5.19 5.98
CA ASP A 62 14.11 6.45 5.23
C ASP A 62 14.16 6.26 3.70
N ASP A 63 14.67 5.12 3.22
CA ASP A 63 14.69 4.77 1.79
C ASP A 63 13.33 4.26 1.26
N ALA A 64 12.34 4.02 2.13
CA ALA A 64 11.05 3.45 1.75
C ALA A 64 10.34 4.20 0.59
N PRO A 65 10.29 5.55 0.54
CA PRO A 65 9.70 6.27 -0.59
C PRO A 65 10.36 5.93 -1.92
N ARG A 66 11.70 5.87 -1.94
CA ARG A 66 12.47 5.58 -3.15
C ARG A 66 12.26 4.13 -3.62
N LEU A 67 12.18 3.19 -2.68
CA LEU A 67 11.89 1.80 -2.99
C LEU A 67 10.47 1.62 -3.54
N LEU A 68 9.50 2.33 -2.96
CA LEU A 68 8.12 2.33 -3.44
C LEU A 68 8.01 2.90 -4.86
N GLU A 69 8.61 4.06 -5.12
CA GLU A 69 8.64 4.68 -6.44
C GLU A 69 9.26 3.74 -7.49
N ARG A 70 10.40 3.12 -7.16
CA ARG A 70 11.03 2.13 -8.04
C ARG A 70 10.12 0.93 -8.31
N ALA A 71 9.41 0.43 -7.30
CA ALA A 71 8.49 -0.70 -7.46
C ALA A 71 7.28 -0.35 -8.35
N VAL A 72 6.70 0.84 -8.15
CA VAL A 72 5.62 1.39 -8.98
C VAL A 72 6.06 1.43 -10.44
N VAL A 73 7.18 2.10 -10.73
CA VAL A 73 7.72 2.24 -12.09
C VAL A 73 8.06 0.88 -12.70
N ARG A 74 8.69 -0.02 -11.93
CA ARG A 74 9.11 -1.33 -12.46
C ARG A 74 7.91 -2.21 -12.83
N SER A 75 6.83 -2.14 -12.06
CA SER A 75 5.64 -2.96 -12.29
C SER A 75 4.78 -2.52 -13.47
N ASP A 76 4.97 -1.29 -13.98
CA ASP A 76 4.26 -0.76 -15.16
C ASP A 76 2.73 -0.98 -15.11
N GLY A 77 2.13 -0.75 -13.95
CA GLY A 77 0.68 -0.92 -13.72
C GLY A 77 0.20 -2.36 -13.56
N ALA A 78 1.07 -3.36 -13.63
CA ALA A 78 0.71 -4.76 -13.37
C ALA A 78 0.28 -4.99 -11.91
N ILE A 79 0.84 -4.21 -10.98
CA ILE A 79 0.61 -4.30 -9.54
C ILE A 79 0.17 -2.93 -9.02
N VAL A 80 -0.89 -2.90 -8.22
CA VAL A 80 -1.27 -1.70 -7.47
C VAL A 80 -0.44 -1.64 -6.18
N TRP A 81 0.33 -0.57 -6.01
CA TRP A 81 1.25 -0.44 -4.89
C TRP A 81 0.69 0.40 -3.75
N GLY A 82 1.04 0.02 -2.53
CA GLY A 82 0.78 0.79 -1.32
C GLY A 82 1.99 0.89 -0.42
N ALA A 83 1.79 1.62 0.68
CA ALA A 83 2.79 1.80 1.71
C ALA A 83 2.34 1.16 3.03
N GLY A 84 3.15 0.26 3.55
CA GLY A 84 2.86 -0.48 4.78
C GLY A 84 3.58 0.07 6.00
N THR A 85 3.08 -0.22 7.20
CA THR A 85 3.68 0.24 8.47
C THR A 85 3.75 1.77 8.60
N VAL A 86 2.83 2.49 7.96
CA VAL A 86 2.76 3.95 8.02
C VAL A 86 2.15 4.39 9.35
N THR A 87 2.79 5.35 10.03
CA THR A 87 2.39 5.81 11.37
C THR A 87 2.28 7.33 11.50
N SER A 88 2.51 8.11 10.45
CA SER A 88 2.38 9.57 10.47
C SER A 88 1.80 10.14 9.17
N SER A 89 1.22 11.34 9.23
CA SER A 89 0.73 12.03 8.02
C SER A 89 1.85 12.43 7.06
N GLU A 90 3.07 12.64 7.57
CA GLU A 90 4.24 12.92 6.73
C GLU A 90 4.59 11.74 5.84
N GLN A 91 4.61 10.53 6.41
CA GLN A 91 4.82 9.30 5.65
C GLN A 91 3.70 9.09 4.63
N VAL A 92 2.43 9.38 4.95
CA VAL A 92 1.33 9.35 3.97
C VAL A 92 1.63 10.28 2.78
N ARG A 93 2.04 11.52 3.04
CA ARG A 93 2.35 12.49 1.98
C ARG A 93 3.55 12.02 1.13
N ALA A 94 4.56 11.42 1.75
CA ALA A 94 5.69 10.84 1.04
C ALA A 94 5.27 9.63 0.19
N ALA A 95 4.38 8.79 0.70
CA ALA A 95 3.86 7.62 0.00
C ALA A 95 3.07 8.02 -1.23
N ALA A 96 2.17 9.01 -1.07
CA ALA A 96 1.38 9.56 -2.17
C ALA A 96 2.28 10.10 -3.29
N ARG A 97 3.34 10.84 -2.95
CA ARG A 97 4.33 11.32 -3.93
C ARG A 97 5.10 10.20 -4.62
N ALA A 98 5.34 9.09 -3.94
CA ALA A 98 6.00 7.91 -4.49
C ALA A 98 5.07 7.01 -5.31
N GLY A 99 3.80 7.38 -5.51
CA GLY A 99 2.84 6.64 -6.31
C GLY A 99 2.04 5.57 -5.54
N ALA A 100 1.99 5.63 -4.21
CA ALA A 100 1.09 4.77 -3.44
C ALA A 100 -0.37 5.02 -3.83
N ALA A 101 -1.14 3.93 -3.98
CA ALA A 101 -2.59 3.93 -4.12
C ALA A 101 -3.31 3.66 -2.78
N PHE A 102 -2.62 3.01 -1.83
CA PHE A 102 -3.18 2.68 -0.53
C PHE A 102 -2.14 2.77 0.59
N ILE A 103 -2.63 2.97 1.83
CA ILE A 103 -1.82 3.09 3.03
C ILE A 103 -2.26 2.03 4.05
N VAL A 104 -1.29 1.32 4.61
CA VAL A 104 -1.51 0.34 5.68
C VAL A 104 -0.76 0.77 6.93
N SER A 105 -1.48 0.87 8.04
CA SER A 105 -0.89 1.11 9.36
C SER A 105 -0.99 -0.14 10.24
N PRO A 106 -0.06 -0.36 11.19
CA PRO A 106 -0.11 -1.53 12.06
C PRO A 106 -1.24 -1.46 13.11
N SER A 107 -1.75 -0.26 13.36
CA SER A 107 -2.80 0.05 14.33
C SER A 107 -3.66 1.23 13.83
N LEU A 108 -4.75 1.53 14.54
CA LEU A 108 -5.57 2.71 14.28
C LEU A 108 -4.80 3.97 14.69
N VAL A 109 -4.36 4.74 13.69
CA VAL A 109 -3.81 6.08 13.86
C VAL A 109 -4.71 7.06 13.13
N SER A 110 -5.59 7.77 13.84
CA SER A 110 -6.63 8.61 13.23
C SER A 110 -6.06 9.68 12.29
N GLU A 111 -4.87 10.22 12.59
CA GLU A 111 -4.20 11.18 11.72
C GLU A 111 -3.76 10.56 10.39
N VAL A 112 -3.29 9.31 10.41
CA VAL A 112 -2.94 8.56 9.20
C VAL A 112 -4.20 8.32 8.37
N VAL A 113 -5.27 7.83 8.99
CA VAL A 113 -6.56 7.60 8.28
C VAL A 113 -7.05 8.89 7.62
N ARG A 114 -7.06 10.00 8.35
CA ARG A 114 -7.46 11.30 7.81
C ARG A 114 -6.56 11.75 6.66
N ALA A 115 -5.25 11.71 6.83
CA ALA A 115 -4.29 12.13 5.80
C ALA A 115 -4.38 11.26 4.54
N THR A 116 -4.58 9.95 4.69
CA THR A 116 -4.75 9.01 3.58
C THR A 116 -5.96 9.39 2.74
N ARG A 117 -7.08 9.68 3.38
CA ARG A 117 -8.33 10.10 2.71
C ARG A 117 -8.19 11.46 2.04
N GLU A 118 -7.57 12.43 2.71
CA GLU A 118 -7.28 13.76 2.15
C GLU A 118 -6.38 13.67 0.91
N ALA A 119 -5.48 12.69 0.87
CA ALA A 119 -4.64 12.41 -0.29
C ALA A 119 -5.34 11.60 -1.39
N GLY A 120 -6.62 11.23 -1.22
CA GLY A 120 -7.37 10.43 -2.19
C GLY A 120 -6.91 8.96 -2.28
N LEU A 121 -6.26 8.44 -1.23
CA LEU A 121 -5.74 7.07 -1.17
C LEU A 121 -6.67 6.14 -0.39
N TYR A 122 -6.54 4.84 -0.61
CA TYR A 122 -7.27 3.81 0.12
C TYR A 122 -6.65 3.53 1.50
N SER A 123 -7.44 3.52 2.56
CA SER A 123 -6.98 3.45 3.96
C SER A 123 -7.21 2.07 4.58
N ILE A 124 -6.11 1.45 5.03
CA ILE A 124 -6.10 0.10 5.63
C ILE A 124 -5.51 0.11 7.05
N PRO A 125 -6.23 0.66 8.05
CA PRO A 125 -5.75 0.66 9.42
C PRO A 125 -5.74 -0.72 10.06
N GLY A 126 -4.73 -0.97 10.91
CA GLY A 126 -4.64 -2.15 11.74
C GLY A 126 -5.56 -2.09 12.97
N ALA A 127 -6.08 -3.23 13.41
CA ALA A 127 -6.87 -3.34 14.63
C ALA A 127 -6.70 -4.72 15.27
N PHE A 128 -6.72 -4.81 16.60
CA PHE A 128 -6.61 -6.08 17.31
C PHE A 128 -7.98 -6.60 17.77
N SER A 129 -8.80 -5.75 18.38
CA SER A 129 -10.11 -6.08 18.99
C SER A 129 -11.33 -5.62 18.17
N PRO A 130 -12.54 -6.15 18.41
CA PRO A 130 -13.76 -5.66 17.75
C PRO A 130 -14.02 -4.16 17.95
N SER A 131 -13.67 -3.63 19.12
CA SER A 131 -13.79 -2.19 19.40
C SER A 131 -12.85 -1.35 18.55
N GLU A 132 -11.61 -1.81 18.35
CA GLU A 132 -10.67 -1.14 17.45
C GLU A 132 -11.09 -1.27 15.99
N VAL A 133 -11.64 -2.43 15.58
CA VAL A 133 -12.18 -2.61 14.23
C VAL A 133 -13.32 -1.62 13.96
N LEU A 134 -14.26 -1.49 14.89
CA LEU A 134 -15.34 -0.50 14.79
C LEU A 134 -14.79 0.92 14.76
N GLY A 135 -13.85 1.24 15.66
CA GLY A 135 -13.20 2.56 15.71
C GLY A 135 -12.50 2.90 14.39
N ALA A 136 -11.81 1.94 13.79
CA ALA A 136 -11.10 2.13 12.53
C ALA A 136 -12.06 2.32 11.35
N ARG A 137 -13.18 1.59 11.34
CA ARG A 137 -14.25 1.80 10.34
C ARG A 137 -14.89 3.18 10.48
N LEU A 138 -15.22 3.60 11.71
CA LEU A 138 -15.80 4.93 11.99
C LEU A 138 -14.85 6.08 11.67
N ALA A 139 -13.54 5.86 11.81
CA ALA A 139 -12.52 6.83 11.41
C ALA A 139 -12.39 6.99 9.88
N GLY A 140 -13.04 6.12 9.10
CA GLY A 140 -13.00 6.14 7.64
C GLY A 140 -11.98 5.18 7.02
N GLY A 141 -11.59 4.12 7.72
CA GLY A 141 -10.84 3.00 7.15
C GLY A 141 -11.70 2.23 6.13
N ASP A 142 -11.16 2.05 4.93
CA ASP A 142 -11.86 1.40 3.81
C ASP A 142 -11.80 -0.13 3.96
N LEU A 143 -10.66 -0.66 4.38
CA LEU A 143 -10.44 -2.06 4.78
C LEU A 143 -9.76 -2.11 6.16
N ILE A 144 -10.09 -3.08 7.01
CA ILE A 144 -9.47 -3.20 8.34
C ILE A 144 -8.52 -4.40 8.40
N LYS A 145 -7.26 -4.16 8.72
CA LYS A 145 -6.24 -5.20 8.89
C LYS A 145 -6.30 -5.74 10.32
N VAL A 146 -6.83 -6.93 10.50
CA VAL A 146 -6.83 -7.59 11.82
C VAL A 146 -5.40 -8.05 12.16
N PHE A 147 -4.78 -7.46 13.18
CA PHE A 147 -3.34 -7.55 13.44
C PHE A 147 -3.00 -7.40 14.94
N PRO A 148 -1.96 -8.11 15.46
CA PRO A 148 -1.11 -9.08 14.78
C PRO A 148 -1.75 -10.47 14.64
N ALA A 149 -1.79 -10.97 13.40
CA ALA A 149 -2.39 -12.26 13.06
C ALA A 149 -1.74 -13.45 13.79
N VAL A 150 -0.44 -13.39 14.06
CA VAL A 150 0.31 -14.46 14.76
C VAL A 150 -0.23 -14.69 16.18
N THR A 151 -0.66 -13.64 16.88
CA THR A 151 -1.20 -13.74 18.24
C THR A 151 -2.66 -14.13 18.25
N LEU A 152 -3.44 -13.64 17.27
CA LEU A 152 -4.88 -13.92 17.16
C LEU A 152 -5.14 -15.36 16.74
N GLY A 153 -4.46 -15.81 15.67
CA GLY A 153 -4.59 -17.14 15.12
C GLY A 153 -5.99 -17.47 14.56
N PRO A 154 -6.19 -18.68 14.01
CA PRO A 154 -7.48 -19.08 13.43
C PRO A 154 -8.63 -19.13 14.44
N SER A 155 -8.35 -19.37 15.72
CA SER A 155 -9.38 -19.45 16.78
C SER A 155 -10.03 -18.12 17.13
N TYR A 156 -9.49 -17.01 16.66
CA TYR A 156 -10.08 -15.70 16.85
C TYR A 156 -11.19 -15.38 15.84
N PHE A 157 -11.25 -16.09 14.72
CA PHE A 157 -12.18 -15.86 13.61
C PHE A 157 -13.25 -16.95 13.50
#